data_AF-A0A674NC03-F1
#
_entry.id   AF-A0A674NC03-F1
#
_cell.length_a   1.000
_cell.length_b   1.000
_cell.length_c   1.000
_cell.angle_alpha   90.00
_cell.angle_beta   90.00
_cell.angle_gamma   90.00
#
_symmetry.space_group_name_H-M   'P 1'
#
loop_
_entity.id
_entity.type
_entity.pdbx_description
1 polymer ?
#
loop_
_entity_poly.entity_id
_entity_poly.type
_entity_poly.pdbx_seq_one_letter_code
_entity_poly.pdbx_strand_id
1 'polypeptide(L)'
;MTERKISWFVATALDEIAWLFNLRGADIEYNPVFFAYTIVGLNTIRLFVDTKRLTDPALRGHLELDSPSQPELRILTFPYESVYTELQAICAALGPKDKVWICDKASRALTQLLPKANRSPIPYTPLCLSKAVKNATEIQGMKVAHIKDAVALCELFAWLEKEIPKGNVTEISAADKAEELRSQQKDFVGLSFPTISGVGPNGAVIHYRPLPETNRTLSMNEVYLIDSGAQYIDGTTDVTRTVHFGTPSAFEKECFTCVLKGHIAVSAAVFPNGTKGHLLDSFARAALWDSGLDYLHGTGHGVGCFLNVHEGPCGISYKTFADEPLEAGMIVSDEPGYYEDGAFGIRIENVVLVVPAQPKYNYRNRGSLTFEPLTLVPIQVKMINTALLTQKERDWLNEYHRTCREVIGAELERQGRKEALEWLVRETQPVI
;
A
#
# COMPACT_ATOMS: atom_id res chain seq x y z
N MET A 1 27.58 -3.73 -2.35
CA MET A 1 28.60 -2.66 -2.58
C MET A 1 29.90 -3.21 -3.15
N THR A 2 30.52 -4.20 -2.50
CA THR A 2 31.79 -4.82 -2.92
C THR A 2 31.82 -5.30 -4.37
N GLU A 3 30.81 -6.08 -4.80
CA GLU A 3 30.71 -6.61 -6.18
C GLU A 3 30.73 -5.51 -7.26
N ARG A 4 30.20 -4.33 -6.93
CA ARG A 4 30.10 -3.17 -7.83
C ARG A 4 31.23 -2.17 -7.62
N LYS A 5 32.23 -2.50 -6.79
CA LYS A 5 33.37 -1.64 -6.42
C LYS A 5 32.92 -0.27 -5.89
N ILE A 6 31.90 -0.29 -5.03
CA ILE A 6 31.33 0.90 -4.38
C ILE A 6 31.90 1.00 -2.97
N SER A 7 32.50 2.15 -2.66
CA SER A 7 33.15 2.41 -1.37
C SER A 7 32.16 2.97 -0.35
N TRP A 8 31.21 3.79 -0.81
CA TRP A 8 30.20 4.44 0.03
C TRP A 8 28.82 4.41 -0.62
N PHE A 9 27.77 4.33 0.20
CA PHE A 9 26.38 4.50 -0.21
C PHE A 9 25.72 5.56 0.68
N VAL A 10 25.09 6.55 0.04
CA VAL A 10 24.34 7.60 0.73
C VAL A 10 22.84 7.33 0.58
N ALA A 11 22.20 6.93 1.68
CA ALA A 11 20.76 6.78 1.79
C ALA A 11 20.13 8.11 2.23
N THR A 12 19.16 8.58 1.45
CA THR A 12 18.44 9.84 1.70
C THR A 12 16.92 9.65 1.84
N ALA A 13 16.40 8.50 1.45
CA ALA A 13 14.98 8.19 1.56
C ALA A 13 14.68 7.68 2.98
N LEU A 14 13.71 8.30 3.66
CA LEU A 14 13.47 8.05 5.08
C LEU A 14 12.91 6.65 5.33
N ASP A 15 12.11 6.11 4.41
CA ASP A 15 11.59 4.75 4.45
C ASP A 15 12.69 3.70 4.29
N GLU A 16 13.68 3.95 3.43
CA GLU A 16 14.86 3.07 3.32
C GLU A 16 15.68 3.07 4.61
N ILE A 17 15.86 4.23 5.25
CA ILE A 17 16.60 4.35 6.51
C ILE A 17 15.82 3.66 7.65
N ALA A 18 14.51 3.90 7.74
CA ALA A 18 13.63 3.23 8.69
C ALA A 18 13.68 1.70 8.53
N TRP A 19 13.62 1.19 7.30
CA TRP A 19 13.73 -0.24 7.02
C TRP A 19 15.11 -0.79 7.38
N LEU A 20 16.20 -0.13 6.97
CA LEU A 20 17.57 -0.59 7.20
C LEU A 20 17.87 -0.81 8.69
N PHE A 21 17.37 0.07 9.56
CA PHE A 21 17.62 -0.01 10.99
C PHE A 21 16.50 -0.66 11.78
N ASN A 22 15.42 -1.14 11.15
CA ASN A 22 14.20 -1.59 11.84
C ASN A 22 13.69 -0.56 12.87
N LEU A 23 13.71 0.72 12.47
CA LEU A 23 13.21 1.84 13.27
C LEU A 23 12.01 2.47 12.59
N ARG A 24 11.16 3.13 13.38
CA ARG A 24 10.02 3.90 12.91
C ARG A 24 9.95 5.24 13.64
N GLY A 25 9.24 6.18 13.04
CA GLY A 25 9.02 7.51 13.60
C GLY A 25 7.65 8.04 13.23
N ALA A 26 7.41 9.31 13.55
CA ALA A 26 6.15 10.00 13.23
C ALA A 26 6.42 11.45 12.78
N ASP A 27 7.59 11.68 12.15
CA ASP A 27 7.98 13.03 11.71
C ASP A 27 7.23 13.48 10.45
N ILE A 28 6.74 12.51 9.67
CA ILE A 28 5.96 12.73 8.46
C ILE A 28 4.57 12.15 8.71
N GLU A 29 3.54 12.92 8.41
CA GLU A 29 2.16 12.46 8.53
C GLU A 29 1.95 11.19 7.68
N TYR A 30 1.25 10.21 8.26
CA TYR A 30 0.89 8.91 7.66
C TYR A 30 2.03 7.95 7.30
N ASN A 31 3.24 8.45 7.09
CA ASN A 31 4.43 7.65 6.82
C ASN A 31 5.24 7.49 8.12
N PRO A 32 5.37 6.27 8.69
CA PRO A 32 5.98 6.05 10.00
C PRO A 32 7.53 6.11 9.95
N VAL A 33 8.05 7.24 9.49
CA VAL A 33 9.47 7.51 9.25
C VAL A 33 9.96 8.68 10.12
N PHE A 34 11.27 8.86 10.19
CA PHE A 34 11.92 9.94 10.95
C PHE A 34 12.97 10.64 10.09
N PHE A 35 13.18 11.93 10.33
CA PHE A 35 14.21 12.70 9.62
C PHE A 35 15.60 12.15 9.93
N ALA A 36 16.24 11.59 8.90
CA ALA A 36 17.57 11.05 8.99
C ALA A 36 18.29 11.03 7.65
N TYR A 37 19.61 10.90 7.71
CA TYR A 37 20.44 10.43 6.61
C TYR A 37 21.27 9.24 7.05
N THR A 38 21.73 8.43 6.10
CA THR A 38 22.70 7.38 6.40
C THR A 38 23.78 7.31 5.35
N ILE A 39 25.03 7.21 5.80
CA ILE A 39 26.17 6.95 4.93
C ILE A 39 26.77 5.62 5.35
N VAL A 40 26.67 4.63 4.46
CA VAL A 40 27.20 3.28 4.65
C VAL A 40 28.55 3.19 3.93
N GLY A 41 29.60 2.86 4.67
CA GLY A 41 30.89 2.44 4.13
C GLY A 41 31.05 0.93 4.21
N LEU A 42 32.19 0.40 3.75
CA LEU A 42 32.47 -1.04 3.85
C LEU A 42 32.61 -1.53 5.30
N ASN A 43 33.13 -0.68 6.20
CA ASN A 43 33.43 -1.03 7.59
C ASN A 43 32.91 0.04 8.60
N THR A 44 32.00 0.91 8.18
CA THR A 44 31.41 1.93 9.08
C THR A 44 30.01 2.28 8.63
N ILE A 45 29.12 2.56 9.57
CA ILE A 45 27.76 3.04 9.31
C ILE A 45 27.60 4.38 10.02
N ARG A 46 27.24 5.45 9.30
CA ARG A 46 27.00 6.77 9.88
C ARG A 46 25.52 7.10 9.81
N LEU A 47 24.87 7.23 10.96
CA LEU A 47 23.47 7.62 11.09
C LEU A 47 23.38 9.09 11.52
N PHE A 48 22.75 9.92 10.72
CA PHE A 48 22.53 11.34 10.97
C PHE A 48 21.09 11.54 11.42
N VAL A 49 20.87 11.92 12.67
CA VAL A 49 19.53 12.02 13.29
C VAL A 49 19.56 13.06 14.41
N ASP A 50 18.40 13.51 14.90
CA ASP A 50 18.35 14.29 16.14
C ASP A 50 18.88 13.44 17.31
N THR A 51 20.06 13.77 17.79
CA THR A 51 20.76 13.03 18.85
C THR A 51 20.02 13.04 20.17
N LYS A 52 19.07 13.97 20.39
CA LYS A 52 18.23 13.97 21.60
C LYS A 52 17.37 12.72 21.69
N ARG A 53 16.98 12.13 20.55
CA ARG A 53 16.18 10.89 20.49
C ARG A 53 16.97 9.67 20.95
N LEU A 54 18.30 9.70 20.83
CA LEU A 54 19.21 8.62 21.24
C LEU A 54 19.44 8.54 22.75
N THR A 55 18.64 9.26 23.54
CA THR A 55 18.62 9.17 25.01
C THR A 55 17.78 7.98 25.50
N ASP A 56 16.89 7.44 24.66
CA ASP A 56 16.08 6.25 24.98
C ASP A 56 16.95 4.98 25.07
N PRO A 57 17.02 4.31 26.22
CA PRO A 57 17.79 3.07 26.39
C PRO A 57 17.40 1.94 25.44
N ALA A 58 16.12 1.82 25.09
CA ALA A 58 15.65 0.77 24.17
C ALA A 58 16.21 0.98 22.76
N LEU A 59 16.19 2.23 22.28
CA LEU A 59 16.77 2.62 21.00
C LEU A 59 18.29 2.40 20.97
N ARG A 60 18.98 2.80 22.04
CA ARG A 60 20.43 2.60 22.17
C ARG A 60 20.81 1.12 22.18
N GLY A 61 20.03 0.30 22.87
CA GLY A 61 20.19 -1.15 22.93
C GLY A 61 19.96 -1.80 21.57
N HIS A 62 18.88 -1.44 20.88
CA HIS A 62 18.55 -1.94 19.54
C HIS A 62 19.63 -1.62 18.49
N LEU A 63 20.18 -0.41 18.55
CA LEU A 63 21.28 0.03 17.67
C LEU A 63 22.68 -0.39 18.18
N GLU A 64 22.75 -1.08 19.30
CA GLU A 64 23.99 -1.52 19.96
C GLU A 64 25.05 -0.40 20.13
N LEU A 65 24.61 0.82 20.46
CA LEU A 65 25.50 2.01 20.45
C LEU A 65 26.59 1.97 21.54
N ASP A 66 26.28 1.33 22.68
CA ASP A 66 27.13 1.28 23.85
C ASP A 66 28.04 0.04 23.89
N SER A 67 27.56 -1.10 23.39
CA SER A 67 28.29 -2.38 23.37
C SER A 67 28.03 -3.12 22.05
N PRO A 68 28.72 -2.75 20.95
CA PRO A 68 28.48 -3.35 19.64
C PRO A 68 28.96 -4.81 19.59
N SER A 69 28.08 -5.70 19.12
CA SER A 69 28.40 -7.12 18.90
C SER A 69 29.37 -7.34 17.74
N GLN A 70 29.33 -6.45 16.74
CA GLN A 70 30.22 -6.40 15.58
C GLN A 70 30.93 -5.04 15.51
N PRO A 71 32.08 -4.86 16.20
CA PRO A 71 32.81 -3.60 16.25
C PRO A 71 33.15 -3.01 14.87
N GLU A 72 33.35 -3.87 13.86
CA GLU A 72 33.64 -3.53 12.47
C GLU A 72 32.43 -2.97 11.68
N LEU A 73 31.21 -3.12 12.19
CA LEU A 73 29.98 -2.54 11.64
C LEU A 73 29.34 -1.53 12.59
N ARG A 74 30.11 -0.97 13.53
CA ARG A 74 29.61 -0.02 14.52
C ARG A 74 28.87 1.15 13.86
N ILE A 75 27.68 1.42 14.38
CA ILE A 75 26.90 2.61 14.04
C ILE A 75 27.49 3.82 14.77
N LEU A 76 27.91 4.80 13.99
CA LEU A 76 28.34 6.10 14.44
C LEU A 76 27.21 7.10 14.26
N THR A 77 26.78 7.75 15.33
CA THR A 77 25.66 8.68 15.32
C THR A 77 26.15 10.11 15.26
N PHE A 78 25.54 10.91 14.39
CA PHE A 78 25.88 12.32 14.17
C PHE A 78 24.62 13.19 14.21
N PRO A 79 24.73 14.49 14.55
CA PRO A 79 23.63 15.43 14.39
C PRO A 79 23.12 15.46 12.95
N TYR A 80 21.80 15.53 12.77
CA TYR A 80 21.14 15.52 11.45
C TYR A 80 21.76 16.51 10.44
N GLU A 81 22.08 17.71 10.90
CA GLU A 81 22.60 18.85 10.13
C GLU A 81 24.04 18.63 9.64
N SER A 82 24.77 17.69 10.24
CA SER A 82 26.18 17.43 9.94
C SER A 82 26.40 16.51 8.72
N VAL A 83 25.33 16.00 8.10
CA VAL A 83 25.43 15.13 6.91
C VAL A 83 26.24 15.77 5.79
N TYR A 84 26.07 17.08 5.57
CA TYR A 84 26.75 17.80 4.51
C TYR A 84 28.26 17.85 4.77
N THR A 85 28.68 18.21 6.00
CA THR A 85 30.08 18.33 6.40
C THR A 85 30.77 16.97 6.44
N GLU A 86 30.10 15.94 6.94
CA GLU A 86 30.65 14.58 6.98
C GLU A 86 30.80 13.98 5.57
N LEU A 87 29.81 14.20 4.69
CA LEU A 87 29.92 13.77 3.30
C LEU A 87 31.06 14.51 2.58
N GLN A 88 31.24 15.80 2.85
CA GLN A 88 32.35 16.57 2.29
C GLN A 88 33.71 16.02 2.73
N ALA A 89 33.85 15.65 4.01
CA ALA A 89 35.07 15.03 4.54
C ALA A 89 35.35 13.67 3.88
N ILE A 90 34.31 12.84 3.69
CA ILE A 90 34.43 11.58 2.95
C ILE A 90 34.90 11.85 1.51
N CYS A 91 34.30 12.82 0.82
CA CYS A 91 34.65 13.17 -0.56
C CYS A 91 36.11 13.59 -0.71
N ALA A 92 36.64 14.35 0.25
CA ALA A 92 38.04 14.79 0.25
C ALA A 92 39.03 13.62 0.39
N ALA A 93 38.61 12.50 0.98
CA ALA A 93 39.43 11.31 1.18
C ALA A 93 39.27 10.25 0.07
N LEU A 94 38.41 10.47 -0.93
CA LEU A 94 38.18 9.50 -2.00
C LEU A 94 39.39 9.40 -2.93
N GLY A 95 39.84 8.17 -3.18
CA GLY A 95 40.79 7.87 -4.23
C GLY A 95 40.15 7.93 -5.63
N PRO A 96 40.97 7.92 -6.71
CA PRO A 96 40.48 8.03 -8.09
C PRO A 96 39.52 6.91 -8.53
N LYS A 97 39.61 5.74 -7.89
CA LYS A 97 38.79 4.56 -8.22
C LYS A 97 37.57 4.41 -7.31
N ASP A 98 37.51 5.14 -6.21
CA ASP A 98 36.42 5.02 -5.26
C ASP A 98 35.11 5.53 -5.88
N LYS A 99 34.02 4.85 -5.55
CA LYS A 99 32.69 5.18 -6.05
C LYS A 99 31.72 5.35 -4.91
N VAL A 100 30.83 6.32 -5.06
CA VAL A 100 29.76 6.62 -4.11
C VAL A 100 28.42 6.43 -4.79
N TRP A 101 27.63 5.48 -4.29
CA TRP A 101 26.24 5.34 -4.69
C TRP A 101 25.38 6.41 -4.03
N ILE A 102 24.50 7.00 -4.84
CA ILE A 102 23.48 7.94 -4.40
C ILE A 102 22.27 7.79 -5.33
N CYS A 103 21.06 7.86 -4.77
CA CYS A 103 19.84 7.82 -5.58
C CYS A 103 19.79 9.04 -6.51
N ASP A 104 19.33 8.87 -7.75
CA ASP A 104 19.15 9.99 -8.69
C ASP A 104 18.04 10.97 -8.27
N LYS A 105 17.18 10.56 -7.33
CA LYS A 105 16.18 11.39 -6.65
C LYS A 105 16.72 12.18 -5.46
N ALA A 106 17.98 11.97 -5.08
CA ALA A 106 18.58 12.68 -3.95
C ALA A 106 18.70 14.19 -4.23
N SER A 107 18.75 14.99 -3.15
CA SER A 107 18.81 16.45 -3.27
C SER A 107 20.02 16.92 -4.07
N ARG A 108 19.87 18.06 -4.76
CA ARG A 108 20.97 18.69 -5.50
C ARG A 108 22.18 18.99 -4.60
N ALA A 109 21.94 19.35 -3.33
CA ALA A 109 23.00 19.68 -2.38
C ALA A 109 23.93 18.49 -2.11
N LEU A 110 23.39 17.31 -1.78
CA LEU A 110 24.19 16.12 -1.51
C LEU A 110 24.79 15.52 -2.78
N THR A 111 24.02 15.52 -3.89
CA THR A 111 24.54 15.02 -5.15
C THR A 111 25.72 15.86 -5.63
N GLN A 112 25.64 17.20 -5.61
CA GLN A 112 26.70 18.07 -6.10
C GLN A 112 28.00 18.03 -5.29
N LEU A 113 27.94 17.68 -4.00
CA LEU A 113 29.12 17.44 -3.17
C LEU A 113 30.01 16.32 -3.71
N LEU A 114 29.42 15.26 -4.26
CA LEU A 114 30.15 14.11 -4.79
C LEU A 114 30.90 14.52 -6.07
N PRO A 115 32.24 14.39 -6.15
CA PRO A 115 32.97 14.66 -7.38
C PRO A 115 32.40 13.83 -8.54
N LYS A 116 32.23 14.44 -9.72
CA LYS A 116 31.61 13.77 -10.89
C LYS A 116 32.30 12.45 -11.24
N ALA A 117 33.62 12.36 -11.03
CA ALA A 117 34.39 11.16 -11.26
C ALA A 117 34.10 10.02 -10.27
N ASN A 118 33.65 10.31 -9.05
CA ASN A 118 33.37 9.34 -7.99
C ASN A 118 31.86 9.06 -7.83
N ARG A 119 30.99 9.92 -8.36
CA ARG A 119 29.54 9.80 -8.25
C ARG A 119 29.00 8.69 -9.16
N SER A 120 28.26 7.76 -8.56
CA SER A 120 27.54 6.69 -9.26
C SER A 120 26.03 6.80 -8.96
N PRO A 121 25.27 7.58 -9.75
CA PRO A 121 23.83 7.69 -9.55
C PRO A 121 23.14 6.35 -9.88
N ILE A 122 22.10 6.02 -9.12
CA ILE A 122 21.27 4.83 -9.34
C ILE A 122 19.78 5.20 -9.24
N PRO A 123 18.89 4.65 -10.09
CA PRO A 123 17.46 4.93 -10.06
C PRO A 123 16.76 4.31 -8.84
N TYR A 124 17.23 3.12 -8.44
CA TYR A 124 16.77 2.40 -7.26
C TYR A 124 17.98 1.97 -6.44
N THR A 125 17.93 2.20 -5.13
CA THR A 125 18.99 1.77 -4.22
C THR A 125 18.85 0.26 -3.95
N PRO A 126 19.92 -0.40 -3.46
CA PRO A 126 19.79 -1.77 -2.97
C PRO A 126 18.73 -1.92 -1.87
N LEU A 127 18.52 -0.89 -1.05
CA LEU A 127 17.49 -0.92 0.00
C LEU A 127 16.09 -0.89 -0.59
N CYS A 128 15.85 -0.03 -1.60
CA CYS A 128 14.59 0.00 -2.34
C CYS A 128 14.26 -1.35 -2.98
N LEU A 129 15.24 -2.00 -3.60
CA LEU A 129 15.07 -3.32 -4.20
C LEU A 129 14.82 -4.40 -3.14
N SER A 130 15.56 -4.39 -2.03
CA SER A 130 15.43 -5.41 -0.98
C SER A 130 14.10 -5.33 -0.24
N LYS A 131 13.64 -4.13 0.14
CA LYS A 131 12.38 -3.97 0.89
C LYS A 131 11.12 -4.19 0.03
N ALA A 132 11.26 -4.17 -1.30
CA ALA A 132 10.17 -4.46 -2.21
C ALA A 132 9.66 -5.90 -2.06
N VAL A 133 10.55 -6.85 -1.76
CA VAL A 133 10.23 -8.27 -1.58
C VAL A 133 10.13 -8.58 -0.09
N LYS A 134 8.91 -8.78 0.40
CA LYS A 134 8.66 -9.04 1.81
C LYS A 134 9.06 -10.47 2.17
N ASN A 135 9.74 -10.62 3.31
CA ASN A 135 10.03 -11.94 3.86
C ASN A 135 8.79 -12.54 4.53
N ALA A 136 8.88 -13.81 4.97
CA ALA A 136 7.74 -14.52 5.55
C ALA A 136 7.14 -13.84 6.80
N THR A 137 7.98 -13.21 7.63
CA THR A 137 7.53 -12.47 8.83
C THR A 137 6.78 -11.20 8.44
N GLU A 138 7.31 -10.43 7.49
CA GLU A 138 6.65 -9.23 6.97
C GLU A 138 5.32 -9.59 6.30
N ILE A 139 5.27 -10.65 5.49
CA ILE A 139 4.03 -11.14 4.87
C ILE A 139 3.00 -11.52 5.92
N GLN A 140 3.41 -12.24 6.97
CA GLN A 140 2.51 -12.63 8.04
C GLN A 140 1.99 -11.40 8.81
N GLY A 141 2.84 -10.41 9.06
CA GLY A 141 2.44 -9.14 9.66
C GLY A 141 1.41 -8.40 8.80
N MET A 142 1.65 -8.30 7.49
CA MET A 142 0.71 -7.71 6.54
C MET A 142 -0.65 -8.45 6.56
N LYS A 143 -0.68 -9.78 6.59
CA LYS A 143 -1.92 -10.55 6.73
C LYS A 143 -2.66 -10.21 8.04
N VAL A 144 -1.95 -10.11 9.16
CA VAL A 144 -2.54 -9.73 10.46
C VAL A 144 -3.10 -8.32 10.43
N ALA A 145 -2.38 -7.36 9.85
CA ALA A 145 -2.85 -5.98 9.69
C ALA A 145 -4.16 -5.93 8.88
N HIS A 146 -4.24 -6.65 7.76
CA HIS A 146 -5.44 -6.66 6.93
C HIS A 146 -6.63 -7.38 7.58
N ILE A 147 -6.38 -8.40 8.42
CA ILE A 147 -7.45 -9.03 9.22
C ILE A 147 -8.04 -8.03 10.21
N LYS A 148 -7.18 -7.28 10.93
CA LYS A 148 -7.61 -6.21 11.86
C LYS A 148 -8.39 -5.12 11.13
N ASP A 149 -7.89 -4.68 9.97
CA ASP A 149 -8.52 -3.64 9.16
C ASP A 149 -9.89 -4.07 8.63
N ALA A 150 -10.01 -5.31 8.16
CA ALA A 150 -11.27 -5.87 7.69
C ALA A 150 -12.32 -5.98 8.80
N VAL A 151 -11.92 -6.28 10.04
CA VAL A 151 -12.83 -6.23 11.21
C VAL A 151 -13.42 -4.83 11.37
N ALA A 152 -12.56 -3.80 11.36
CA ALA A 152 -12.99 -2.41 11.51
C ALA A 152 -13.93 -1.98 10.37
N LEU A 153 -13.66 -2.41 9.14
CA LEU A 153 -14.51 -2.11 7.98
C LEU A 153 -15.84 -2.88 8.00
N CYS A 154 -15.88 -4.11 8.51
CA CYS A 154 -17.16 -4.82 8.72
C CYS A 154 -18.06 -4.08 9.71
N GLU A 155 -17.50 -3.57 10.80
CA GLU A 155 -18.25 -2.72 11.73
C GLU A 155 -18.67 -1.39 11.11
N LEU A 156 -17.80 -0.77 10.31
CA LEU A 156 -18.11 0.49 9.64
C LEU A 156 -19.31 0.31 8.71
N PHE A 157 -19.29 -0.70 7.83
CA PHE A 157 -20.38 -0.89 6.88
C PHE A 157 -21.68 -1.34 7.57
N ALA A 158 -21.60 -2.16 8.62
CA ALA A 158 -22.77 -2.48 9.44
C ALA A 158 -23.37 -1.22 10.09
N TRP A 159 -22.52 -0.33 10.62
CA TRP A 159 -22.94 0.94 11.19
C TRP A 159 -23.54 1.90 10.14
N LEU A 160 -22.90 2.03 8.98
CA LEU A 160 -23.39 2.88 7.88
C LEU A 160 -24.78 2.46 7.41
N GLU A 161 -25.04 1.16 7.25
CA GLU A 161 -26.37 0.63 6.89
C GLU A 161 -27.47 1.03 7.89
N LYS A 162 -27.12 1.18 9.17
CA LYS A 162 -28.07 1.57 10.23
C LYS A 162 -28.25 3.08 10.34
N GLU A 163 -27.18 3.86 10.21
CA GLU A 163 -27.20 5.29 10.49
C GLU A 163 -27.56 6.16 9.28
N ILE A 164 -27.21 5.76 8.06
CA ILE A 164 -27.53 6.55 6.85
C ILE A 164 -29.03 6.79 6.67
N PRO A 165 -29.93 5.79 6.88
CA PRO A 165 -31.37 6.02 6.81
C PRO A 165 -31.90 7.07 7.81
N LYS A 166 -31.14 7.39 8.87
CA LYS A 166 -31.51 8.41 9.87
C LYS A 166 -31.14 9.84 9.44
N GLY A 167 -30.33 9.99 8.37
CA GLY A 167 -30.05 11.28 7.73
C GLY A 167 -28.96 12.14 8.39
N ASN A 168 -28.16 11.59 9.32
CA ASN A 168 -27.17 12.36 10.08
C ASN A 168 -25.71 12.01 9.75
N VAL A 169 -25.48 11.05 8.84
CA VAL A 169 -24.12 10.65 8.44
C VAL A 169 -23.65 11.56 7.32
N THR A 170 -22.50 12.18 7.51
CA THR A 170 -21.79 13.00 6.52
C THR A 170 -20.47 12.36 6.11
N GLU A 171 -19.87 12.82 5.01
CA GLU A 171 -18.57 12.34 4.51
C GLU A 171 -17.50 12.36 5.60
N ILE A 172 -17.37 13.48 6.32
CA ILE A 172 -16.43 13.62 7.44
C ILE A 172 -16.78 12.63 8.55
N SER A 173 -18.03 12.56 9.00
CA SER A 173 -18.38 11.66 10.11
C SER A 173 -18.21 10.18 9.78
N ALA A 174 -18.32 9.79 8.50
CA ALA A 174 -18.06 8.43 8.07
C ALA A 174 -16.55 8.13 8.05
N ALA A 175 -15.72 9.10 7.64
CA ALA A 175 -14.27 9.00 7.74
C ALA A 175 -13.79 8.93 9.21
N ASP A 176 -14.32 9.79 10.07
CA ASP A 176 -14.03 9.80 11.52
C ASP A 176 -14.43 8.46 12.14
N LYS A 177 -15.59 7.90 11.75
CA LYS A 177 -16.04 6.60 12.25
C LYS A 177 -15.14 5.46 11.77
N ALA A 178 -14.61 5.53 10.55
CA ALA A 178 -13.65 4.55 10.04
C ALA A 178 -12.35 4.56 10.86
N GLU A 179 -11.83 5.75 11.18
CA GLU A 179 -10.66 5.90 12.06
C GLU A 179 -10.95 5.42 13.48
N GLU A 180 -12.10 5.80 14.06
CA GLU A 180 -12.53 5.37 15.38
C GLU A 180 -12.50 3.84 15.50
N LEU A 181 -13.10 3.12 14.55
CA LEU A 181 -13.18 1.67 14.54
C LEU A 181 -11.80 1.01 14.34
N ARG A 182 -10.94 1.59 13.50
CA ARG A 182 -9.55 1.11 13.34
C ARG A 182 -8.73 1.32 14.60
N SER A 183 -8.92 2.42 15.32
CA SER A 183 -8.20 2.73 16.55
C SER A 183 -8.47 1.72 17.69
N GLN A 184 -9.57 0.97 17.60
CA GLN A 184 -9.91 -0.10 18.54
C GLN A 184 -9.12 -1.40 18.30
N GLN A 185 -8.53 -1.55 17.12
CA GLN A 185 -7.75 -2.73 16.78
C GLN A 185 -6.36 -2.66 17.40
N LYS A 186 -5.88 -3.82 17.87
CA LYS A 186 -4.59 -3.93 18.56
C LYS A 186 -3.45 -3.43 17.67
N ASP A 187 -2.51 -2.67 18.24
CA ASP A 187 -1.29 -2.19 17.58
C ASP A 187 -1.55 -1.22 16.42
N PHE A 188 -2.74 -0.59 16.37
CA PHE A 188 -3.00 0.57 15.50
C PHE A 188 -2.09 1.75 15.88
N VAL A 189 -1.48 2.38 14.88
CA VAL A 189 -0.55 3.51 15.05
C VAL A 189 -1.17 4.81 14.53
N GLY A 190 -1.92 4.75 13.43
CA GLY A 190 -2.53 5.90 12.78
C GLY A 190 -3.04 5.53 11.39
N LEU A 191 -3.62 6.49 10.67
CA LEU A 191 -3.99 6.28 9.28
C LEU A 191 -2.76 6.17 8.37
N SER A 192 -2.85 5.44 7.26
CA SER A 192 -1.78 5.31 6.25
C SER A 192 -1.83 6.40 5.17
N PHE A 193 -2.94 7.14 5.09
CA PHE A 193 -3.18 8.35 4.29
C PHE A 193 -4.49 9.03 4.76
N PRO A 194 -4.79 10.27 4.34
CA PRO A 194 -6.09 10.88 4.65
C PRO A 194 -7.22 10.11 3.97
N THR A 195 -8.20 9.63 4.74
CA THR A 195 -9.39 8.94 4.23
C THR A 195 -10.11 9.79 3.17
N ILE A 196 -10.35 9.21 2.00
CA ILE A 196 -11.27 9.73 1.00
C ILE A 196 -12.65 9.16 1.31
N SER A 197 -13.61 10.04 1.55
CA SER A 197 -15.01 9.70 1.83
C SER A 197 -15.86 10.59 0.95
N GLY A 198 -16.33 10.06 -0.17
CA GLY A 198 -17.02 10.83 -1.21
C GLY A 198 -18.39 10.24 -1.55
N VAL A 199 -19.45 11.04 -1.44
CA VAL A 199 -20.81 10.64 -1.84
C VAL A 199 -21.27 11.38 -3.10
N GLY A 200 -21.88 10.63 -4.02
CA GLY A 200 -22.37 11.14 -5.29
C GLY A 200 -21.25 11.88 -6.04
N PRO A 201 -21.45 13.14 -6.45
CA PRO A 201 -20.49 13.88 -7.27
C PRO A 201 -19.08 13.96 -6.68
N ASN A 202 -18.95 13.98 -5.34
CA ASN A 202 -17.65 14.05 -4.68
C ASN A 202 -16.84 12.75 -4.87
N GLY A 203 -17.49 11.61 -5.07
CA GLY A 203 -16.83 10.35 -5.39
C GLY A 203 -16.12 10.37 -6.74
N ALA A 204 -16.55 11.22 -7.68
CA ALA A 204 -15.91 11.37 -9.00
C ALA A 204 -14.55 12.09 -8.93
N VAL A 205 -14.25 12.79 -7.83
CA VAL A 205 -12.97 13.49 -7.66
C VAL A 205 -11.94 12.52 -7.09
N ILE A 206 -11.03 12.02 -7.94
CA ILE A 206 -10.07 10.94 -7.63
C ILE A 206 -9.32 11.17 -6.30
N HIS A 207 -8.83 12.38 -6.08
CA HIS A 207 -8.11 12.79 -4.86
C HIS A 207 -8.96 13.72 -3.98
N TYR A 208 -10.25 13.39 -3.83
CA TYR A 208 -11.14 14.16 -2.96
C TYR A 208 -10.67 14.11 -1.52
N ARG A 209 -10.79 15.24 -0.83
CA ARG A 209 -10.63 15.31 0.62
C ARG A 209 -11.87 16.02 1.17
N PRO A 210 -12.64 15.39 2.07
CA PRO A 210 -13.79 16.06 2.65
C PRO A 210 -13.33 17.24 3.50
N LEU A 211 -13.88 18.41 3.23
CA LEU A 211 -13.67 19.64 4.01
C LEU A 211 -15.00 20.11 4.59
N PRO A 212 -15.03 20.82 5.73
CA PRO A 212 -16.28 21.27 6.35
C PRO A 212 -17.24 22.00 5.40
N GLU A 213 -16.71 22.78 4.45
CA GLU A 213 -17.44 23.53 3.43
C GLU A 213 -17.99 22.68 2.28
N THR A 214 -17.45 21.48 2.06
CA THR A 214 -17.85 20.54 0.99
C THR A 214 -18.45 19.24 1.52
N ASN A 215 -18.56 19.11 2.85
CA ASN A 215 -19.03 17.92 3.55
C ASN A 215 -20.50 17.62 3.22
N ARG A 216 -20.72 16.60 2.39
CA ARG A 216 -22.08 16.16 2.02
C ARG A 216 -22.65 15.17 3.03
N THR A 217 -23.96 15.19 3.19
CA THR A 217 -24.70 14.15 3.92
C THR A 217 -24.85 12.92 3.03
N LEU A 218 -24.50 11.74 3.53
CA LEU A 218 -24.74 10.47 2.85
C LEU A 218 -26.23 10.20 2.76
N SER A 219 -26.67 9.65 1.63
CA SER A 219 -28.08 9.37 1.37
C SER A 219 -28.27 7.93 0.86
N MET A 220 -29.53 7.50 0.79
CA MET A 220 -29.89 6.20 0.21
C MET A 220 -29.87 6.21 -1.33
N ASN A 221 -29.69 7.36 -1.97
CA ASN A 221 -29.92 7.54 -3.41
C ASN A 221 -28.64 7.81 -4.21
N GLU A 222 -27.48 7.80 -3.55
CA GLU A 222 -26.20 8.13 -4.16
C GLU A 222 -25.18 7.05 -3.86
N VAL A 223 -24.27 6.83 -4.82
CA VAL A 223 -23.08 6.00 -4.63
C VAL A 223 -22.18 6.64 -3.56
N TYR A 224 -21.64 5.81 -2.68
CA TYR A 224 -20.66 6.21 -1.68
C TYR A 224 -19.35 5.46 -1.92
N LEU A 225 -18.25 6.20 -2.04
CA LEU A 225 -16.90 5.68 -2.13
C LEU A 225 -16.16 6.03 -0.84
N ILE A 226 -15.58 5.02 -0.21
CA ILE A 226 -14.62 5.20 0.89
C ILE A 226 -13.32 4.51 0.54
N ASP A 227 -12.24 5.28 0.58
CA ASP A 227 -10.87 4.82 0.46
C ASP A 227 -10.09 5.21 1.71
N SER A 228 -9.54 4.22 2.38
CA SER A 228 -8.95 4.41 3.69
C SER A 228 -8.01 3.27 4.04
N GLY A 229 -7.00 3.57 4.84
CA GLY A 229 -6.07 2.58 5.35
C GLY A 229 -5.42 3.00 6.66
N ALA A 230 -4.65 2.10 7.25
CA ALA A 230 -3.98 2.30 8.51
C ALA A 230 -2.58 1.74 8.56
N GLN A 231 -1.79 2.33 9.45
CA GLN A 231 -0.54 1.80 9.94
C GLN A 231 -0.82 0.98 11.20
N TYR A 232 -0.42 -0.28 11.15
CA TYR A 232 -0.31 -1.17 12.29
C TYR A 232 1.17 -1.48 12.51
N ILE A 233 1.57 -1.84 13.73
CA ILE A 233 2.92 -2.36 13.97
C ILE A 233 3.21 -3.58 13.06
N ASP A 234 2.17 -4.37 12.74
CA ASP A 234 2.26 -5.55 11.88
C ASP A 234 2.42 -5.21 10.38
N GLY A 235 1.92 -4.08 9.90
CA GLY A 235 1.82 -3.81 8.46
C GLY A 235 1.05 -2.55 8.11
N THR A 236 0.94 -2.27 6.80
CA THR A 236 0.24 -1.11 6.24
C THR A 236 -0.93 -1.59 5.39
N THR A 237 -2.10 -0.93 5.50
CA THR A 237 -3.29 -1.26 4.71
C THR A 237 -3.67 -0.12 3.77
N ASP A 238 -4.34 -0.51 2.68
CA ASP A 238 -4.93 0.36 1.69
C ASP A 238 -6.18 -0.33 1.10
N VAL A 239 -7.32 0.34 1.08
CA VAL A 239 -8.57 -0.29 0.65
C VAL A 239 -9.65 0.74 0.32
N THR A 240 -10.05 0.69 -0.94
CA THR A 240 -11.27 1.33 -1.42
C THR A 240 -12.44 0.35 -1.57
N ARG A 241 -13.59 0.76 -1.05
CA ARG A 241 -14.89 0.16 -1.39
C ARG A 241 -15.87 1.22 -1.86
N THR A 242 -16.59 0.87 -2.91
CA THR A 242 -17.71 1.65 -3.43
C THR A 242 -19.00 0.88 -3.15
N VAL A 243 -19.98 1.54 -2.54
CA VAL A 243 -21.25 0.95 -2.10
C VAL A 243 -22.43 1.86 -2.40
N HIS A 244 -23.63 1.30 -2.35
CA HIS A 244 -24.89 2.04 -2.42
C HIS A 244 -25.85 1.54 -1.32
N PHE A 245 -26.59 2.45 -0.69
CA PHE A 245 -27.46 2.09 0.45
C PHE A 245 -28.92 1.87 0.05
N GLY A 246 -29.42 2.49 -1.03
CA GLY A 246 -30.69 2.16 -1.68
C GLY A 246 -30.52 1.29 -2.93
N THR A 247 -31.16 1.71 -4.04
CA THR A 247 -31.10 1.00 -5.33
C THR A 247 -30.23 1.74 -6.34
N PRO A 248 -29.05 1.20 -6.73
CA PRO A 248 -28.21 1.84 -7.75
C PRO A 248 -28.87 1.78 -9.13
N SER A 249 -28.61 2.80 -9.94
CA SER A 249 -29.06 2.89 -11.33
C SER A 249 -28.40 1.84 -12.23
N ALA A 250 -28.99 1.60 -13.41
CA ALA A 250 -28.42 0.68 -14.39
C ALA A 250 -26.99 1.08 -14.81
N PHE A 251 -26.74 2.38 -14.99
CA PHE A 251 -25.44 2.91 -15.39
C PHE A 251 -24.39 2.80 -14.28
N GLU A 252 -24.74 3.11 -13.03
CA GLU A 252 -23.86 2.88 -11.88
C GLU A 252 -23.45 1.40 -11.77
N LYS A 253 -24.41 0.48 -11.97
CA LYS A 253 -24.13 -0.96 -11.94
C LYS A 253 -23.27 -1.42 -13.12
N GLU A 254 -23.48 -0.87 -14.31
CA GLU A 254 -22.67 -1.16 -15.48
C GLU A 254 -21.21 -0.76 -15.26
N CYS A 255 -20.97 0.50 -14.88
CA CYS A 255 -19.63 1.00 -14.58
C CYS A 255 -18.97 0.22 -13.43
N PHE A 256 -19.70 -0.05 -12.34
CA PHE A 256 -19.19 -0.86 -11.23
C PHE A 256 -18.76 -2.25 -11.69
N THR A 257 -19.55 -2.86 -12.57
CA THR A 257 -19.25 -4.21 -13.07
C THR A 257 -18.05 -4.20 -13.99
N CYS A 258 -17.86 -3.17 -14.84
CA CYS A 258 -16.64 -3.04 -15.65
C CYS A 258 -15.39 -2.86 -14.77
N VAL A 259 -15.47 -2.04 -13.73
CA VAL A 259 -14.37 -1.89 -12.74
C VAL A 259 -14.09 -3.22 -12.04
N LEU A 260 -15.13 -3.93 -11.58
CA LEU A 260 -14.98 -5.25 -10.94
C LEU A 260 -14.35 -6.27 -11.88
N LYS A 261 -14.74 -6.30 -13.16
CA LYS A 261 -14.12 -7.18 -14.16
C LYS A 261 -12.63 -6.88 -14.31
N GLY A 262 -12.25 -5.61 -14.32
CA GLY A 262 -10.85 -5.19 -14.34
C GLY A 262 -10.08 -5.68 -13.11
N HIS A 263 -10.64 -5.48 -11.93
CA HIS A 263 -10.06 -5.91 -10.65
C HIS A 263 -9.85 -7.44 -10.64
N ILE A 264 -10.88 -8.20 -11.02
CA ILE A 264 -10.77 -9.66 -11.11
C ILE A 264 -9.73 -10.09 -12.15
N ALA A 265 -9.65 -9.39 -13.29
CA ALA A 265 -8.71 -9.74 -14.35
C ALA A 265 -7.24 -9.60 -13.90
N VAL A 266 -6.92 -8.59 -13.09
CA VAL A 266 -5.61 -8.44 -12.46
C VAL A 266 -5.42 -9.47 -11.36
N SER A 267 -6.30 -9.50 -10.35
CA SER A 267 -6.18 -10.40 -9.20
C SER A 267 -6.08 -11.89 -9.58
N ALA A 268 -6.82 -12.32 -10.61
CA ALA A 268 -6.82 -13.71 -11.09
C ALA A 268 -5.82 -13.99 -12.23
N ALA A 269 -4.92 -13.06 -12.54
CA ALA A 269 -3.92 -13.22 -13.57
C ALA A 269 -2.86 -14.27 -13.16
N VAL A 270 -2.52 -15.16 -14.09
CA VAL A 270 -1.37 -16.07 -13.97
C VAL A 270 -0.34 -15.67 -15.01
N PHE A 271 0.87 -15.32 -14.57
CA PHE A 271 1.91 -14.75 -15.43
C PHE A 271 3.28 -15.35 -15.14
N PRO A 272 4.24 -15.33 -16.10
CA PRO A 272 5.60 -15.82 -15.87
C PRO A 272 6.32 -15.02 -14.77
N ASN A 273 7.18 -15.69 -14.02
CA ASN A 273 8.08 -15.00 -13.08
C ASN A 273 8.95 -13.95 -13.81
N GLY A 274 9.13 -12.77 -13.22
CA GLY A 274 9.85 -11.66 -13.81
C GLY A 274 9.06 -10.84 -14.84
N THR A 275 7.72 -11.03 -14.92
CA THR A 275 6.85 -10.12 -15.67
C THR A 275 6.78 -8.78 -14.93
N LYS A 276 6.97 -7.66 -15.64
CA LYS A 276 6.80 -6.32 -15.07
C LYS A 276 5.34 -6.00 -14.81
N GLY A 277 5.06 -5.26 -13.74
CA GLY A 277 3.68 -4.99 -13.32
C GLY A 277 2.92 -4.10 -14.31
N HIS A 278 3.57 -3.15 -15.00
CA HIS A 278 2.90 -2.34 -16.03
C HIS A 278 2.26 -3.17 -17.15
N LEU A 279 2.74 -4.39 -17.41
CA LEU A 279 2.17 -5.28 -18.43
C LEU A 279 0.79 -5.84 -18.04
N LEU A 280 0.42 -5.73 -16.77
CA LEU A 280 -0.87 -6.17 -16.23
C LEU A 280 -1.91 -5.04 -16.19
N ASP A 281 -1.49 -3.77 -16.34
CA ASP A 281 -2.37 -2.58 -16.22
C ASP A 281 -3.55 -2.62 -17.21
N SER A 282 -3.32 -3.08 -18.44
CA SER A 282 -4.40 -3.16 -19.44
C SER A 282 -5.44 -4.24 -19.14
N PHE A 283 -5.15 -5.23 -18.27
CA PHE A 283 -6.15 -6.21 -17.84
C PHE A 283 -7.26 -5.54 -17.03
N ALA A 284 -6.90 -4.55 -16.21
CA ALA A 284 -7.84 -3.78 -15.40
C ALA A 284 -8.73 -2.83 -16.22
N ARG A 285 -8.31 -2.48 -17.44
CA ARG A 285 -8.99 -1.48 -18.28
C ARG A 285 -9.87 -2.06 -19.36
N ALA A 286 -9.63 -3.30 -19.79
CA ALA A 286 -10.24 -3.87 -20.98
C ALA A 286 -11.77 -3.74 -21.00
N ALA A 287 -12.46 -4.06 -19.91
CA ALA A 287 -13.92 -3.96 -19.82
C ALA A 287 -14.45 -2.51 -19.86
N LEU A 288 -13.67 -1.53 -19.38
CA LEU A 288 -14.01 -0.11 -19.50
C LEU A 288 -13.78 0.37 -20.94
N TRP A 289 -12.63 0.02 -21.53
CA TRP A 289 -12.26 0.40 -22.89
C TRP A 289 -13.22 -0.13 -23.95
N ASP A 290 -13.74 -1.36 -23.78
CA ASP A 290 -14.76 -1.92 -24.67
C ASP A 290 -16.03 -1.05 -24.74
N SER A 291 -16.32 -0.30 -23.68
CA SER A 291 -17.44 0.64 -23.58
C SER A 291 -17.03 2.11 -23.78
N GLY A 292 -15.78 2.39 -24.14
CA GLY A 292 -15.25 3.74 -24.32
C GLY A 292 -14.99 4.52 -23.03
N LEU A 293 -14.92 3.83 -21.89
CA LEU A 293 -14.64 4.40 -20.56
C LEU A 293 -13.16 4.20 -20.16
N ASP A 294 -12.64 4.98 -19.22
CA ASP A 294 -11.28 4.80 -18.66
C ASP A 294 -11.16 5.48 -17.27
N TYR A 295 -10.01 5.32 -16.62
CA TYR A 295 -9.63 6.02 -15.38
C TYR A 295 -8.21 6.61 -15.44
N LEU A 296 -8.05 7.83 -14.94
CA LEU A 296 -6.83 8.64 -15.12
C LEU A 296 -5.78 8.47 -14.00
N HIS A 297 -5.70 7.28 -13.39
CA HIS A 297 -4.66 6.89 -12.43
C HIS A 297 -4.07 5.51 -12.78
N GLY A 298 -2.99 5.11 -12.10
CA GLY A 298 -2.42 3.76 -12.25
C GLY A 298 -3.35 2.70 -11.69
N THR A 299 -3.18 1.45 -12.09
CA THR A 299 -3.96 0.31 -11.57
C THR A 299 -3.46 -0.16 -10.21
N GLY A 300 -2.23 0.15 -9.84
CA GLY A 300 -1.72 -0.10 -8.51
C GLY A 300 -0.28 0.34 -8.28
N HIS A 301 0.13 0.32 -7.02
CA HIS A 301 1.47 0.67 -6.53
C HIS A 301 1.94 -0.36 -5.49
N GLY A 302 3.24 -0.44 -5.24
CA GLY A 302 3.73 -1.27 -4.13
C GLY A 302 3.30 -0.69 -2.77
N VAL A 303 3.26 -1.56 -1.75
CA VAL A 303 2.88 -1.21 -0.38
C VAL A 303 3.96 -1.67 0.61
N GLY A 304 4.39 -0.77 1.50
CA GLY A 304 5.39 -1.04 2.52
C GLY A 304 4.86 -1.85 3.71
N CYS A 305 5.76 -2.46 4.48
CA CYS A 305 5.40 -3.17 5.72
C CYS A 305 5.60 -2.26 6.94
N PHE A 306 4.49 -1.70 7.45
CA PHE A 306 4.49 -0.64 8.46
C PHE A 306 5.39 0.52 7.99
N LEU A 307 5.23 0.94 6.74
CA LEU A 307 6.04 1.95 6.04
C LEU A 307 5.10 2.75 5.12
N ASN A 308 5.64 3.41 4.10
CA ASN A 308 4.82 4.18 3.16
C ASN A 308 3.80 3.27 2.47
N VAL A 309 2.55 3.74 2.38
CA VAL A 309 1.49 3.04 1.64
C VAL A 309 1.77 3.03 0.13
N HIS A 310 2.37 4.11 -0.39
CA HIS A 310 2.89 4.20 -1.74
C HIS A 310 4.39 3.90 -1.76
N GLU A 311 4.76 2.67 -2.13
CA GLU A 311 6.14 2.17 -2.11
C GLU A 311 6.56 1.64 -3.48
N GLY A 312 7.65 2.17 -4.04
CA GLY A 312 8.30 1.59 -5.23
C GLY A 312 9.26 0.44 -4.87
N PRO A 313 9.85 -0.24 -5.87
CA PRO A 313 9.84 0.11 -7.29
C PRO A 313 8.84 -0.68 -8.14
N CYS A 314 8.19 -1.69 -7.57
CA CYS A 314 7.11 -2.42 -8.24
C CYS A 314 5.80 -1.62 -8.24
N GLY A 315 4.91 -1.92 -9.17
CA GLY A 315 3.60 -1.29 -9.32
C GLY A 315 2.94 -1.71 -10.63
N ILE A 316 1.67 -1.36 -10.82
CA ILE A 316 0.87 -1.71 -12.00
C ILE A 316 0.37 -0.38 -12.59
N SER A 317 1.10 0.18 -13.55
CA SER A 317 0.72 1.48 -14.12
C SER A 317 1.23 1.67 -15.54
N TYR A 318 0.37 2.19 -16.42
CA TYR A 318 0.78 2.68 -17.74
C TYR A 318 1.79 3.84 -17.71
N LYS A 319 1.96 4.50 -16.55
CA LYS A 319 2.79 5.71 -16.41
C LYS A 319 4.30 5.41 -16.45
N THR A 320 4.72 4.16 -16.25
CA THR A 320 6.14 3.78 -16.22
C THR A 320 6.38 2.44 -16.88
N PHE A 321 7.48 2.35 -17.63
CA PHE A 321 8.06 1.08 -18.11
C PHE A 321 9.27 0.64 -17.25
N ALA A 322 9.72 1.53 -16.35
CA ALA A 322 10.93 1.37 -15.56
C ALA A 322 10.68 0.69 -14.20
N ASP A 323 9.47 0.17 -13.96
CA ASP A 323 9.15 -0.66 -12.81
C ASP A 323 10.00 -1.94 -12.77
N GLU A 324 10.27 -2.43 -11.57
CA GLU A 324 11.00 -3.69 -11.40
C GLU A 324 10.10 -4.89 -11.73
N PRO A 325 10.66 -5.99 -12.26
CA PRO A 325 9.94 -7.24 -12.46
C PRO A 325 9.23 -7.73 -11.19
N LEU A 326 8.01 -8.23 -11.33
CA LEU A 326 7.29 -8.84 -10.20
C LEU A 326 7.91 -10.18 -9.82
N GLU A 327 8.11 -10.36 -8.52
CA GLU A 327 8.63 -11.57 -7.90
C GLU A 327 7.78 -11.93 -6.67
N ALA A 328 7.81 -13.21 -6.27
CA ALA A 328 7.06 -13.69 -5.11
C ALA A 328 7.50 -12.95 -3.83
N GLY A 329 6.54 -12.51 -3.02
CA GLY A 329 6.78 -11.68 -1.83
C GLY A 329 6.62 -10.19 -2.05
N MET A 330 6.53 -9.71 -3.30
CA MET A 330 6.12 -8.33 -3.56
C MET A 330 4.63 -8.13 -3.22
N ILE A 331 4.29 -6.94 -2.70
CA ILE A 331 2.92 -6.57 -2.33
C ILE A 331 2.58 -5.28 -3.07
N VAL A 332 1.43 -5.28 -3.78
CA VAL A 332 0.93 -4.15 -4.56
C VAL A 332 -0.58 -3.94 -4.32
N SER A 333 -1.11 -2.75 -4.62
CA SER A 333 -2.55 -2.54 -4.79
C SER A 333 -3.02 -3.05 -6.17
N ASP A 334 -4.31 -3.38 -6.24
CA ASP A 334 -5.11 -3.65 -7.44
C ASP A 334 -6.41 -2.86 -7.32
N GLU A 335 -6.44 -1.68 -7.94
CA GLU A 335 -7.36 -0.59 -7.63
C GLU A 335 -7.98 0.10 -8.86
N PRO A 336 -8.53 -0.61 -9.87
CA PRO A 336 -9.21 0.06 -10.98
C PRO A 336 -10.38 0.93 -10.50
N GLY A 337 -10.72 1.92 -11.32
CA GLY A 337 -11.84 2.83 -11.05
C GLY A 337 -12.55 3.33 -12.30
N TYR A 338 -13.59 4.12 -12.06
CA TYR A 338 -14.31 4.91 -13.06
C TYR A 338 -14.94 6.12 -12.37
N TYR A 339 -14.89 7.29 -13.01
CA TYR A 339 -15.31 8.55 -12.41
C TYR A 339 -16.19 9.32 -13.40
N GLU A 340 -17.48 9.45 -13.06
CA GLU A 340 -18.45 10.23 -13.83
C GLU A 340 -18.55 11.63 -13.22
N ASP A 341 -17.90 12.60 -13.87
CA ASP A 341 -17.83 13.98 -13.39
C ASP A 341 -19.22 14.55 -13.07
N GLY A 342 -19.38 15.01 -11.83
CA GLY A 342 -20.64 15.58 -11.37
C GLY A 342 -21.73 14.57 -10.99
N ALA A 343 -21.46 13.27 -11.03
CA ALA A 343 -22.44 12.23 -10.69
C ALA A 343 -21.97 11.25 -9.62
N PHE A 344 -20.95 10.42 -9.90
CA PHE A 344 -20.45 9.39 -8.97
C PHE A 344 -19.03 8.95 -9.34
N GLY A 345 -18.34 8.31 -8.39
CA GLY A 345 -17.11 7.60 -8.68
C GLY A 345 -17.10 6.21 -8.05
N ILE A 346 -16.30 5.35 -8.67
CA ILE A 346 -16.16 3.94 -8.34
C ILE A 346 -14.68 3.63 -8.32
N ARG A 347 -14.23 2.98 -7.25
CA ARG A 347 -12.97 2.26 -7.19
C ARG A 347 -13.15 1.01 -6.35
N ILE A 348 -12.52 -0.07 -6.79
CA ILE A 348 -12.49 -1.36 -6.08
C ILE A 348 -11.04 -1.71 -5.90
N GLU A 349 -10.58 -1.67 -4.65
CA GLU A 349 -9.17 -1.81 -4.34
C GLU A 349 -8.90 -2.89 -3.30
N ASN A 350 -7.91 -3.72 -3.60
CA ASN A 350 -7.31 -4.62 -2.63
C ASN A 350 -5.79 -4.46 -2.67
N VAL A 351 -5.15 -4.63 -1.51
CA VAL A 351 -3.75 -5.00 -1.44
C VAL A 351 -3.63 -6.49 -1.74
N VAL A 352 -2.71 -6.85 -2.62
CA VAL A 352 -2.46 -8.22 -3.07
C VAL A 352 -0.98 -8.60 -2.95
N LEU A 353 -0.73 -9.85 -2.58
CA LEU A 353 0.58 -10.47 -2.48
C LEU A 353 0.88 -11.26 -3.75
N VAL A 354 2.05 -11.05 -4.35
CA VAL A 354 2.56 -11.89 -5.45
C VAL A 354 2.99 -13.24 -4.87
N VAL A 355 2.38 -14.32 -5.35
CA VAL A 355 2.64 -15.70 -4.90
C VAL A 355 2.92 -16.64 -6.07
N PRO A 356 3.67 -17.74 -5.88
CA PRO A 356 3.84 -18.75 -6.92
C PRO A 356 2.52 -19.37 -7.37
N ALA A 357 2.36 -19.56 -8.68
CA ALA A 357 1.25 -20.27 -9.30
C ALA A 357 1.71 -21.60 -9.90
N GLN A 358 0.80 -22.59 -9.97
CA GLN A 358 1.05 -23.90 -10.56
C GLN A 358 0.13 -24.15 -11.76
N PRO A 359 0.39 -23.51 -12.92
CA PRO A 359 -0.38 -23.76 -14.13
C PRO A 359 -0.12 -25.17 -14.69
N LYS A 360 -0.99 -25.61 -15.60
CA LYS A 360 -0.95 -26.95 -16.21
C LYS A 360 0.41 -27.34 -16.83
N TYR A 361 1.15 -26.38 -17.34
CA TYR A 361 2.45 -26.60 -17.98
C TYR A 361 3.48 -25.60 -17.44
N ASN A 362 4.74 -26.03 -17.31
CA ASN A 362 5.86 -25.17 -16.93
C ASN A 362 6.80 -24.95 -18.12
N TYR A 363 6.56 -23.90 -18.90
CA TYR A 363 7.36 -23.62 -20.09
C TYR A 363 8.77 -23.13 -19.73
N ARG A 364 9.78 -23.87 -20.17
CA ARG A 364 11.22 -23.58 -19.93
C ARG A 364 11.61 -23.42 -18.45
N ASN A 365 10.88 -24.08 -17.53
CA ASN A 365 11.14 -24.03 -16.09
C ASN A 365 11.19 -22.61 -15.50
N ARG A 366 10.48 -21.64 -16.10
CA ARG A 366 10.47 -20.25 -15.62
C ARG A 366 9.64 -20.07 -14.36
N GLY A 367 8.73 -21.00 -14.07
CA GLY A 367 7.71 -20.81 -13.04
C GLY A 367 6.66 -19.78 -13.44
N SER A 368 5.65 -19.62 -12.60
CA SER A 368 4.57 -18.64 -12.79
C SER A 368 4.16 -18.08 -11.43
N LEU A 369 3.54 -16.91 -11.49
CA LEU A 369 3.06 -16.14 -10.36
C LEU A 369 1.56 -15.86 -10.55
N THR A 370 0.90 -15.57 -9.45
CA THR A 370 -0.48 -15.05 -9.35
C THR A 370 -0.55 -14.12 -8.14
N PHE A 371 -1.71 -13.53 -7.90
CA PHE A 371 -1.95 -12.73 -6.70
C PHE A 371 -2.79 -13.47 -5.67
N GLU A 372 -2.51 -13.22 -4.38
CA GLU A 372 -3.33 -13.59 -3.23
C GLU A 372 -3.83 -12.28 -2.57
N PRO A 373 -5.14 -12.04 -2.44
CA PRO A 373 -5.63 -10.83 -1.78
C PRO A 373 -5.31 -10.85 -0.28
N LEU A 374 -4.70 -9.77 0.22
CA LEU A 374 -4.53 -9.52 1.65
C LEU A 374 -5.76 -8.82 2.22
N THR A 375 -6.32 -7.88 1.46
CA THR A 375 -7.60 -7.24 1.79
C THR A 375 -8.73 -8.27 1.72
N LEU A 376 -9.48 -8.42 2.81
CA LEU A 376 -10.60 -9.37 2.93
C LEU A 376 -11.90 -8.66 3.34
N VAL A 377 -12.33 -7.70 2.54
CA VAL A 377 -13.55 -6.91 2.76
C VAL A 377 -14.57 -7.22 1.65
N PRO A 378 -15.85 -7.51 1.95
CA PRO A 378 -16.84 -7.81 0.92
C PRO A 378 -16.94 -6.73 -0.17
N ILE A 379 -17.15 -7.16 -1.40
CA ILE A 379 -17.50 -6.32 -2.56
C ILE A 379 -19.02 -6.38 -2.72
N GLN A 380 -19.70 -5.24 -2.72
CA GLN A 380 -21.15 -5.19 -2.57
C GLN A 380 -21.91 -5.73 -3.79
N VAL A 381 -22.62 -6.86 -3.63
CA VAL A 381 -23.28 -7.57 -4.73
C VAL A 381 -24.34 -6.74 -5.45
N LYS A 382 -25.08 -5.87 -4.74
CA LYS A 382 -26.15 -5.07 -5.35
C LYS A 382 -25.66 -4.09 -6.43
N MET A 383 -24.40 -3.67 -6.34
CA MET A 383 -23.74 -2.83 -7.34
C MET A 383 -23.41 -3.60 -8.63
N ILE A 384 -23.46 -4.92 -8.60
CA ILE A 384 -23.06 -5.76 -9.73
C ILE A 384 -24.25 -6.00 -10.65
N ASN A 385 -24.05 -5.76 -11.94
CA ASN A 385 -24.87 -6.33 -13.00
C ASN A 385 -24.39 -7.77 -13.27
N THR A 386 -24.97 -8.73 -12.54
CA THR A 386 -24.53 -10.14 -12.58
C THR A 386 -24.65 -10.77 -13.96
N ALA A 387 -25.52 -10.25 -14.83
CA ALA A 387 -25.64 -10.72 -16.21
C ALA A 387 -24.38 -10.48 -17.05
N LEU A 388 -23.54 -9.51 -16.69
CA LEU A 388 -22.28 -9.21 -17.39
C LEU A 388 -21.11 -10.07 -16.90
N LEU A 389 -21.24 -10.74 -15.76
CA LEU A 389 -20.17 -11.61 -15.26
C LEU A 389 -20.09 -12.89 -16.08
N THR A 390 -18.86 -13.32 -16.35
CA THR A 390 -18.54 -14.67 -16.80
C THR A 390 -18.62 -15.66 -15.64
N GLN A 391 -18.61 -16.96 -15.92
CA GLN A 391 -18.57 -17.97 -14.85
C GLN A 391 -17.29 -17.85 -14.00
N LYS A 392 -16.13 -17.60 -14.62
CA LYS A 392 -14.86 -17.43 -13.92
C LYS A 392 -14.92 -16.27 -12.91
N GLU A 393 -15.54 -15.16 -13.28
CA GLU A 393 -15.67 -13.99 -12.41
C GLU A 393 -16.68 -14.22 -11.28
N ARG A 394 -17.79 -14.92 -11.55
CA ARG A 394 -18.71 -15.39 -10.50
C ARG A 394 -18.00 -16.31 -9.50
N ASP A 395 -17.26 -17.29 -9.99
CA ASP A 395 -16.55 -18.25 -9.16
C ASP A 395 -15.47 -17.55 -8.30
N TRP A 396 -14.72 -16.62 -8.89
CA TRP A 396 -13.74 -15.80 -8.17
C TRP A 396 -14.39 -14.99 -7.04
N LEU A 397 -15.51 -14.31 -7.32
CA LEU A 397 -16.19 -13.48 -6.32
C LEU A 397 -16.74 -14.32 -5.17
N ASN A 398 -17.34 -15.47 -5.49
CA ASN A 398 -17.87 -16.41 -4.50
C ASN A 398 -16.76 -17.00 -3.63
N GLU A 399 -15.61 -17.35 -4.22
CA GLU A 399 -14.42 -17.83 -3.50
C GLU A 399 -13.84 -16.75 -2.58
N TYR A 400 -13.71 -15.52 -3.10
CA TYR A 400 -13.24 -14.38 -2.34
C TYR A 400 -14.17 -14.09 -1.15
N HIS A 401 -15.48 -14.02 -1.36
CA HIS A 401 -16.47 -13.81 -0.29
C HIS A 401 -16.48 -14.95 0.72
N ARG A 402 -16.31 -16.20 0.29
CA ARG A 402 -16.15 -17.34 1.21
C ARG A 402 -14.92 -17.15 2.09
N THR A 403 -13.79 -16.78 1.51
CA THR A 403 -12.53 -16.52 2.24
C THR A 403 -12.71 -15.39 3.25
N CYS A 404 -13.34 -14.27 2.86
CA CYS A 404 -13.69 -13.18 3.78
C CYS A 404 -14.52 -13.71 4.96
N ARG A 405 -15.57 -14.49 4.69
CA ARG A 405 -16.43 -15.06 5.73
C ARG A 405 -15.67 -15.98 6.68
N GLU A 406 -14.82 -16.85 6.15
CA GLU A 406 -14.07 -17.82 6.96
C GLU A 406 -13.03 -17.14 7.84
N VAL A 407 -12.19 -16.28 7.26
CA VAL A 407 -11.07 -15.65 7.97
C VAL A 407 -11.55 -14.53 8.88
N ILE A 408 -12.31 -13.58 8.33
CA ILE A 408 -12.76 -12.40 9.10
C ILE A 408 -13.91 -12.77 10.03
N GLY A 409 -14.76 -13.72 9.65
CA GLY A 409 -15.83 -14.20 10.54
C GLY A 409 -15.28 -14.85 11.81
N ALA A 410 -14.22 -15.67 11.70
CA ALA A 410 -13.56 -16.25 12.86
C ALA A 410 -12.94 -15.17 13.78
N GLU A 411 -12.35 -14.12 13.20
CA GLU A 411 -11.79 -13.02 13.97
C GLU A 411 -12.87 -12.15 14.64
N LEU A 412 -13.97 -11.85 13.94
CA LEU A 412 -15.12 -11.13 14.51
C LEU A 412 -15.74 -11.90 15.67
N GLU A 413 -15.88 -13.22 15.54
CA GLU A 413 -16.36 -14.09 16.63
C GLU A 413 -15.38 -14.05 17.82
N ARG A 414 -14.08 -14.18 17.56
CA ARG A 414 -13.02 -14.10 18.58
C ARG A 414 -13.03 -12.78 19.34
N GLN A 415 -13.31 -11.67 18.64
CA GLN A 415 -13.42 -10.33 19.24
C GLN A 415 -14.82 -10.03 19.84
N GLY A 416 -15.80 -10.93 19.69
CA GLY A 416 -17.15 -10.75 20.22
C GLY A 416 -18.04 -9.75 19.46
N ARG A 417 -17.70 -9.45 18.19
CA ARG A 417 -18.34 -8.43 17.35
C ARG A 417 -19.51 -8.99 16.54
N LYS A 418 -20.57 -9.39 17.25
CA LYS A 418 -21.72 -10.13 16.69
C LYS A 418 -22.42 -9.42 15.53
N GLU A 419 -22.67 -8.12 15.65
CA GLU A 419 -23.40 -7.36 14.63
C GLU A 419 -22.63 -7.28 13.30
N ALA A 420 -21.33 -7.02 13.37
CA ALA A 420 -20.47 -7.02 12.20
C ALA A 420 -20.32 -8.41 11.58
N LEU A 421 -20.34 -9.48 12.39
CA LEU A 421 -20.37 -10.85 11.91
C LEU A 421 -21.66 -11.16 11.14
N GLU A 422 -22.82 -10.77 11.67
CA GLU A 422 -24.11 -10.93 10.99
C GLU A 422 -24.14 -10.16 9.66
N TRP A 423 -23.59 -8.95 9.64
CA TRP A 423 -23.39 -8.17 8.42
C TRP A 423 -22.49 -8.90 7.42
N LEU A 424 -21.32 -9.38 7.85
CA LEU A 424 -20.36 -10.08 6.99
C LEU A 424 -20.99 -11.33 6.35
N VAL A 425 -21.74 -12.12 7.12
CA VAL A 425 -22.41 -13.33 6.61
C VAL A 425 -23.43 -12.99 5.52
N ARG A 426 -24.19 -11.90 5.67
CA ARG A 426 -25.14 -11.44 4.65
C ARG A 426 -24.44 -10.95 3.38
N GLU A 427 -23.41 -10.13 3.52
CA GLU A 427 -22.74 -9.49 2.37
C GLU A 427 -21.77 -10.42 1.62
N THR A 428 -21.58 -11.65 2.11
CA THR A 428 -20.75 -12.68 1.47
C THR A 428 -21.56 -13.83 0.87
N GLN A 429 -22.89 -13.72 0.82
CA GLN A 429 -23.72 -14.77 0.21
C GLN A 429 -23.33 -14.98 -1.27
N PRO A 430 -23.34 -16.23 -1.75
CA PRO A 430 -22.92 -16.53 -3.10
C PRO A 430 -23.84 -15.84 -4.11
N VAL A 431 -23.22 -15.29 -5.16
CA VAL A 431 -23.89 -14.76 -6.33
C VAL A 431 -24.26 -15.93 -7.24
N ILE A 432 -25.54 -15.99 -7.63
CA ILE A 432 -26.12 -17.00 -8.54
C ILE A 432 -25.91 -16.58 -9.99
#